data_AF-A0A957VGI3-F1
#
_entry.id   AF-A0A957VGI3-F1
#
_cell.length_a   1.000
_cell.length_b   1.000
_cell.length_c   1.000
_cell.angle_alpha   90.00
_cell.angle_beta   90.00
_cell.angle_gamma   90.00
#
_symmetry.space_group_name_H-M   'P 1'
#
loop_
_entity.id
_entity.type
_entity.pdbx_description
1 polymer ?
#
loop_
_entity_poly.entity_id
_entity_poly.type
_entity_poly.pdbx_seq_one_letter_code
_entity_poly.pdbx_strand_id
1 'polypeptide(L)'
;MVIRRFAENPLIHPGLSPAIGTNINGPSLVRVPDWVARPLGRYYLYFAHHQGTFIRLAYADDVHGPWTVYPGGVLRLEATACREHIASPDVHVLPEQRQIVMYFHGPTAAGQRSFRATSADGLHFVAERTILGPFYFRVFTHDGAWYAIAKTTDAPGGGVLLRSPDGVAPFTRGPDILPHQRHVAVRKEGDRLRIFYSRGEDCPERILMSTMALTGDWHRWRPRDPEEILAPETDYEGGALPVRPSRFGAIHAPARELRDPAVFAEDGRLYLFYTGAGESNICGAELLPASV
;
A
#
# COMPACT_ATOMS: atom_id res chain seq x y z
N MET A 1 -20.06 3.30 7.95
CA MET A 1 -19.50 1.99 7.50
C MET A 1 -19.35 1.11 8.74
N VAL A 2 -19.56 -0.20 8.65
CA VAL A 2 -19.28 -1.13 9.75
C VAL A 2 -17.97 -1.84 9.46
N ILE A 3 -17.06 -1.90 10.43
CA ILE A 3 -15.74 -2.52 10.27
C ILE A 3 -15.67 -3.78 11.10
N ARG A 4 -15.25 -4.88 10.48
CA ARG A 4 -15.05 -6.17 11.16
C ARG A 4 -13.61 -6.62 10.98
N ARG A 5 -12.81 -6.55 12.04
CA ARG A 5 -11.46 -7.12 12.04
C ARG A 5 -11.55 -8.63 11.79
N PHE A 6 -10.60 -9.17 11.01
CA PHE A 6 -10.49 -10.61 10.83
C PHE A 6 -10.17 -11.28 12.17
N ALA A 7 -10.73 -12.46 12.39
CA ALA A 7 -10.48 -13.24 13.60
C ALA A 7 -9.06 -13.82 13.62
N GLU A 8 -8.46 -13.95 12.44
CA GLU A 8 -7.12 -14.52 12.17
C GLU A 8 -5.98 -13.51 12.39
N ASN A 9 -6.28 -12.27 12.77
CA ASN A 9 -5.26 -11.25 12.96
C ASN A 9 -4.28 -11.61 14.10
N PRO A 10 -2.98 -11.27 13.94
CA PRO A 10 -2.35 -10.69 12.75
C PRO A 10 -2.10 -11.72 11.63
N LEU A 11 -2.30 -11.33 10.38
CA LEU A 11 -2.16 -12.20 9.20
C LEU A 11 -0.71 -12.47 8.81
N ILE A 12 0.14 -11.43 8.85
CA ILE A 12 1.58 -11.54 8.59
C ILE A 12 2.32 -11.01 9.81
N HIS A 13 3.15 -11.83 10.42
CA HIS A 13 3.90 -11.49 11.62
C HIS A 13 5.24 -12.24 11.64
N PRO A 14 6.25 -11.78 12.42
CA PRO A 14 7.60 -12.36 12.42
C PRO A 14 7.66 -13.86 12.73
N GLY A 15 6.66 -14.39 13.44
CA GLY A 15 6.56 -15.81 13.81
C GLY A 15 6.17 -16.74 12.65
N LEU A 16 5.70 -16.21 11.51
CA LEU A 16 5.26 -17.01 10.37
C LEU A 16 6.42 -17.56 9.54
N SER A 17 7.50 -16.78 9.39
CA SER A 17 8.70 -17.20 8.67
C SER A 17 9.89 -16.30 9.02
N PRO A 18 11.11 -16.85 9.19
CA PRO A 18 12.33 -16.05 9.36
C PRO A 18 12.59 -15.06 8.22
N ALA A 19 12.08 -15.33 7.01
CA ALA A 19 12.25 -14.45 5.86
C ALA A 19 11.53 -13.09 6.00
N ILE A 20 10.56 -12.98 6.91
CA ILE A 20 9.84 -11.73 7.17
C ILE A 20 10.77 -10.73 7.87
N GLY A 21 11.49 -11.16 8.89
CA GLY A 21 12.21 -10.26 9.81
C GLY A 21 11.26 -9.63 10.84
N THR A 22 11.65 -8.49 11.41
CA THR A 22 10.96 -7.86 12.55
C THR A 22 10.24 -6.56 12.20
N ASN A 23 10.26 -6.15 10.93
CA ASN A 23 9.58 -4.95 10.46
C ASN A 23 8.83 -5.26 9.15
N ILE A 24 7.57 -4.86 9.08
CA ILE A 24 6.60 -5.26 8.06
C ILE A 24 5.80 -4.02 7.66
N ASN A 25 5.80 -3.70 6.37
CA ASN A 25 5.09 -2.54 5.84
C ASN A 25 4.61 -2.68 4.39
N GLY A 26 3.83 -1.70 3.94
CA GLY A 26 3.35 -1.57 2.58
C GLY A 26 2.67 -2.82 1.99
N PRO A 27 1.59 -3.34 2.60
CA PRO A 27 0.83 -4.43 1.98
C PRO A 27 0.27 -4.01 0.61
N SER A 28 0.17 -4.97 -0.31
CA SER A 28 -0.54 -4.84 -1.58
C SER A 28 -1.05 -6.21 -2.00
N LEU A 29 -2.37 -6.37 -2.09
CA LEU A 29 -3.02 -7.65 -2.36
C LEU A 29 -3.59 -7.67 -3.78
N VAL A 30 -3.34 -8.76 -4.49
CA VAL A 30 -4.01 -9.05 -5.77
C VAL A 30 -4.57 -10.47 -5.77
N ARG A 31 -5.68 -10.65 -6.50
CA ARG A 31 -6.11 -11.98 -6.94
C ARG A 31 -5.15 -12.45 -8.03
N VAL A 32 -4.66 -13.68 -7.92
CA VAL A 32 -3.78 -14.24 -8.95
C VAL A 32 -4.58 -14.43 -10.24
N PRO A 33 -4.11 -13.88 -11.37
CA PRO A 33 -4.89 -13.94 -12.61
C PRO A 33 -4.90 -15.32 -13.25
N ASP A 34 -5.97 -15.65 -13.95
CA ASP A 34 -6.19 -16.99 -14.54
C ASP A 34 -5.14 -17.39 -15.60
N TRP A 35 -4.39 -16.43 -16.16
CA TRP A 35 -3.31 -16.74 -17.11
C TRP A 35 -2.04 -17.24 -16.45
N VAL A 36 -1.89 -17.07 -15.13
CA VAL A 36 -0.71 -17.52 -14.40
C VAL A 36 -0.77 -19.04 -14.28
N ALA A 37 0.15 -19.71 -14.98
CA ALA A 37 0.24 -21.16 -14.92
C ALA A 37 0.80 -21.59 -13.55
N ARG A 38 0.09 -22.51 -12.87
CA ARG A 38 0.47 -23.06 -11.56
C ARG A 38 0.65 -21.96 -10.49
N PRO A 39 -0.42 -21.21 -10.16
CA PRO A 39 -0.36 -20.22 -9.10
C PRO A 39 -0.04 -20.87 -7.75
N LEU A 40 0.65 -20.16 -6.85
CA LEU A 40 0.95 -20.69 -5.51
C LEU A 40 -0.30 -20.75 -4.62
N GLY A 41 -1.27 -19.88 -4.87
CA GLY A 41 -2.59 -19.85 -4.24
C GLY A 41 -3.50 -18.87 -5.00
N ARG A 42 -4.73 -18.68 -4.53
CA ARG A 42 -5.69 -17.74 -5.15
C ARG A 42 -5.27 -16.26 -5.03
N TYR A 43 -4.53 -15.89 -3.99
CA TYR A 43 -4.16 -14.50 -3.70
C TYR A 43 -2.67 -14.34 -3.42
N TYR A 44 -2.11 -13.24 -3.89
CA TYR A 44 -0.73 -12.80 -3.63
C TYR A 44 -0.73 -11.49 -2.85
N LEU A 45 -0.18 -11.52 -1.63
CA LEU A 45 0.03 -10.36 -0.76
C LEU A 45 1.51 -9.98 -0.77
N TYR A 46 1.81 -8.87 -1.44
CA TYR A 46 3.15 -8.28 -1.46
C TYR A 46 3.32 -7.35 -0.27
N PHE A 47 4.50 -7.35 0.33
CA PHE A 47 4.84 -6.47 1.44
C PHE A 47 6.34 -6.28 1.52
N ALA A 48 6.79 -5.34 2.34
CA ALA A 48 8.19 -5.02 2.49
C ALA A 48 8.59 -4.92 3.97
N HIS A 49 9.89 -4.64 4.15
CA HIS A 49 10.51 -4.29 5.41
C HIS A 49 11.13 -2.92 5.18
N HIS A 50 11.01 -1.99 6.13
CA HIS A 50 11.43 -0.58 5.94
C HIS A 50 12.88 -0.45 5.46
N GLN A 51 13.75 -1.32 5.95
CA GLN A 51 15.17 -1.40 5.56
C GLN A 51 15.50 -2.70 4.81
N GLY A 52 14.53 -3.31 4.15
CA GLY A 52 14.68 -4.59 3.46
C GLY A 52 15.29 -4.46 2.07
N THR A 53 16.06 -5.46 1.66
CA THR A 53 16.70 -5.53 0.34
C THR A 53 15.86 -6.27 -0.71
N PHE A 54 14.60 -6.63 -0.41
CA PHE A 54 13.71 -7.29 -1.35
C PHE A 54 12.23 -7.11 -0.96
N ILE A 55 11.36 -7.16 -1.98
CA ILE A 55 9.90 -7.23 -1.81
C ILE A 55 9.52 -8.68 -1.51
N ARG A 56 8.76 -8.87 -0.44
CA ARG A 56 8.26 -10.17 0.02
C ARG A 56 6.91 -10.46 -0.60
N LEU A 57 6.59 -11.74 -0.62
CA LEU A 57 5.29 -12.25 -1.02
C LEU A 57 4.83 -13.28 0.02
N ALA A 58 3.56 -13.19 0.40
CA ALA A 58 2.82 -14.30 0.97
C ALA A 58 1.66 -14.67 0.06
N TYR A 59 1.26 -15.94 0.05
CA TYR A 59 0.16 -16.44 -0.75
C TYR A 59 -0.83 -17.25 0.09
N ALA A 60 -2.10 -17.24 -0.33
CA ALA A 60 -3.18 -17.97 0.31
C ALA A 60 -4.31 -18.27 -0.70
N ASP A 61 -5.14 -19.26 -0.39
CA ASP A 61 -6.35 -19.56 -1.16
C ASP A 61 -7.60 -18.82 -0.67
N ASP A 62 -7.54 -18.27 0.55
CA ASP A 62 -8.57 -17.44 1.15
C ASP A 62 -7.95 -16.10 1.61
N VAL A 63 -8.71 -15.01 1.50
CA VAL A 63 -8.28 -13.66 1.90
C VAL A 63 -7.99 -13.55 3.40
N HIS A 64 -8.58 -14.43 4.22
CA HIS A 64 -8.32 -14.59 5.65
C HIS A 64 -7.04 -15.41 5.94
N GLY A 65 -6.44 -16.03 4.93
CA GLY A 65 -5.34 -16.98 5.09
C GLY A 65 -5.82 -18.44 5.24
N PRO A 66 -4.98 -19.36 5.76
CA PRO A 66 -3.63 -19.12 6.27
C PRO A 66 -2.67 -18.65 5.16
N TRP A 67 -1.77 -17.74 5.52
CA TRP A 67 -0.77 -17.19 4.61
C TRP A 67 0.52 -18.00 4.65
N THR A 68 1.07 -18.31 3.49
CA THR A 68 2.39 -18.95 3.35
C THR A 68 3.38 -17.97 2.74
N VAL A 69 4.54 -17.78 3.37
CA VAL A 69 5.58 -16.87 2.88
C VAL A 69 6.35 -17.53 1.74
N TYR A 70 6.41 -16.85 0.59
CA TYR A 70 7.25 -17.26 -0.53
C TYR A 70 8.73 -16.97 -0.22
N PRO A 71 9.61 -17.99 -0.17
CA PRO A 71 11.02 -17.79 0.16
C PRO A 71 11.75 -16.91 -0.86
N GLY A 72 12.63 -16.02 -0.39
CA GLY A 72 13.51 -15.21 -1.24
C GLY A 72 12.89 -13.94 -1.83
N GLY A 73 11.56 -13.78 -1.77
CA GLY A 73 10.85 -12.63 -2.31
C GLY A 73 10.72 -12.63 -3.83
N VAL A 74 10.19 -11.53 -4.38
CA VAL A 74 9.80 -11.43 -5.80
C VAL A 74 10.55 -10.36 -6.59
N LEU A 75 11.20 -9.43 -5.88
CA LEU A 75 12.04 -8.38 -6.45
C LEU A 75 13.16 -8.06 -5.47
N ARG A 76 14.41 -8.06 -5.94
CA ARG A 76 15.60 -7.83 -5.11
C ARG A 76 16.24 -6.48 -5.45
N LEU A 77 16.78 -5.80 -4.44
CA LEU A 77 17.36 -4.45 -4.54
C LEU A 77 18.41 -4.35 -5.65
N GLU A 78 19.29 -5.34 -5.73
CA GLU A 78 20.37 -5.47 -6.72
C GLU A 78 19.87 -5.53 -8.17
N ALA A 79 18.60 -5.88 -8.40
CA ALA A 79 17.98 -5.86 -9.72
C ALA A 79 17.40 -4.48 -10.10
N THR A 80 17.53 -3.47 -9.23
CA THR A 80 16.90 -2.15 -9.38
C THR A 80 17.94 -1.02 -9.49
N ALA A 81 17.47 0.21 -9.74
CA ALA A 81 18.29 1.41 -9.68
C ALA A 81 18.40 2.03 -8.26
N CYS A 82 17.74 1.44 -7.27
CA CYS A 82 17.69 1.92 -5.90
C CYS A 82 18.97 1.56 -5.12
N ARG A 83 19.13 2.20 -3.97
CA ARG A 83 20.18 1.96 -2.98
C ARG A 83 19.55 1.66 -1.64
N GLU A 84 20.28 0.97 -0.76
CA GLU A 84 19.89 0.67 0.63
C GLU A 84 18.68 -0.25 0.80
N HIS A 85 17.50 0.14 0.30
CA HIS A 85 16.27 -0.63 0.44
C HIS A 85 15.30 -0.45 -0.75
N ILE A 86 14.35 -1.37 -0.86
CA ILE A 86 13.15 -1.23 -1.70
C ILE A 86 11.91 -1.62 -0.88
N ALA A 87 10.83 -0.84 -1.01
CA ALA A 87 9.64 -1.05 -0.20
C ALA A 87 8.36 -0.44 -0.82
N SER A 88 7.27 -0.53 -0.06
CA SER A 88 5.93 0.00 -0.35
C SER A 88 5.37 -0.40 -1.73
N PRO A 89 5.34 -1.71 -2.06
CA PRO A 89 4.80 -2.17 -3.32
C PRO A 89 3.35 -1.71 -3.51
N ASP A 90 3.00 -1.43 -4.76
CA ASP A 90 1.65 -1.14 -5.25
C ASP A 90 1.46 -1.96 -6.52
N VAL A 91 0.80 -3.10 -6.40
CA VAL A 91 0.70 -4.11 -7.46
C VAL A 91 -0.65 -4.06 -8.14
N HIS A 92 -0.61 -4.01 -9.47
CA HIS A 92 -1.75 -3.93 -10.36
C HIS A 92 -1.73 -5.10 -11.33
N VAL A 93 -2.91 -5.66 -11.58
CA VAL A 93 -3.12 -6.68 -12.61
C VAL A 93 -3.68 -5.97 -13.85
N LEU A 94 -3.04 -6.15 -14.99
CA LEU A 94 -3.46 -5.62 -16.28
C LEU A 94 -3.86 -6.77 -17.22
N PRO A 95 -5.15 -7.18 -17.23
CA PRO A 95 -5.60 -8.38 -17.93
C PRO A 95 -5.38 -8.34 -19.44
N GLU A 96 -5.61 -7.19 -20.06
CA GLU A 96 -5.51 -7.00 -21.50
C GLU A 96 -4.06 -7.15 -21.99
N GLN A 97 -3.08 -6.83 -21.12
CA GLN A 97 -1.66 -7.03 -21.40
C GLN A 97 -1.12 -8.36 -20.87
N ARG A 98 -1.93 -9.13 -20.12
CA ARG A 98 -1.48 -10.30 -19.33
C ARG A 98 -0.22 -10.00 -18.52
N GLN A 99 -0.23 -8.83 -17.87
CA GLN A 99 0.92 -8.31 -17.16
C GLN A 99 0.52 -7.92 -15.74
N ILE A 100 1.39 -8.24 -14.78
CA ILE A 100 1.34 -7.76 -13.40
C ILE A 100 2.39 -6.66 -13.28
N VAL A 101 1.99 -5.51 -12.78
CA VAL A 101 2.82 -4.32 -12.66
C VAL A 101 2.98 -3.99 -11.18
N MET A 102 4.20 -3.74 -10.73
CA MET A 102 4.50 -3.28 -9.38
C MET A 102 5.11 -1.89 -9.47
N TYR A 103 4.49 -0.91 -8.81
CA TYR A 103 5.19 0.31 -8.43
C TYR A 103 5.83 0.10 -7.07
N PHE A 104 7.07 0.50 -6.93
CA PHE A 104 7.83 0.39 -5.68
C PHE A 104 8.70 1.64 -5.52
N HIS A 105 9.29 1.84 -4.35
CA HIS A 105 10.23 2.93 -4.16
C HIS A 105 11.53 2.46 -3.55
N GLY A 106 12.55 3.31 -3.64
CA GLY A 106 13.76 3.20 -2.85
C GLY A 106 14.61 4.49 -2.92
N PRO A 107 15.62 4.61 -2.05
CA PRO A 107 16.60 5.69 -2.09
C PRO A 107 17.41 5.70 -3.39
N THR A 108 17.73 6.90 -3.87
CA THR A 108 18.59 7.16 -5.03
C THR A 108 19.48 8.37 -4.73
N ALA A 109 20.39 8.72 -5.65
CA ALA A 109 21.13 9.98 -5.54
C ALA A 109 20.21 11.23 -5.56
N ALA A 110 18.99 11.12 -6.09
CA ALA A 110 17.98 12.17 -6.09
C ALA A 110 17.07 12.13 -4.84
N GLY A 111 17.33 11.26 -3.87
CA GLY A 111 16.44 10.98 -2.74
C GLY A 111 15.50 9.81 -3.03
N GLN A 112 14.46 9.63 -2.19
CA GLN A 112 13.51 8.53 -2.35
C GLN A 112 12.65 8.73 -3.60
N ARG A 113 12.56 7.71 -4.45
CA ARG A 113 11.87 7.78 -5.75
C ARG A 113 11.10 6.50 -6.04
N SER A 114 10.01 6.63 -6.80
CA SER A 114 9.24 5.49 -7.28
C SER A 114 9.68 5.02 -8.66
N PHE A 115 9.58 3.71 -8.85
CA PHE A 115 9.96 2.94 -10.04
C PHE A 115 8.86 1.94 -10.37
N ARG A 116 8.97 1.33 -11.55
CA ARG A 116 8.05 0.31 -12.06
C ARG A 116 8.80 -1.00 -12.29
N ALA A 117 8.15 -2.12 -12.01
CA ALA A 117 8.58 -3.45 -12.39
C ALA A 117 7.41 -4.23 -13.00
N THR A 118 7.71 -5.19 -13.87
CA THR A 118 6.69 -6.01 -14.55
C THR A 118 6.95 -7.49 -14.36
N SER A 119 5.88 -8.28 -14.34
CA SER A 119 5.92 -9.73 -14.24
C SER A 119 4.76 -10.34 -15.04
N ALA A 120 4.97 -11.56 -15.56
CA ALA A 120 3.89 -12.34 -16.17
C ALA A 120 3.17 -13.23 -15.14
N ASP A 121 3.85 -13.59 -14.03
CA ASP A 121 3.38 -14.59 -13.07
C ASP A 121 3.24 -14.05 -11.63
N GLY A 122 3.71 -12.83 -11.36
CA GLY A 122 3.67 -12.23 -10.02
C GLY A 122 4.78 -12.74 -9.09
N LEU A 123 5.70 -13.56 -9.58
CA LEU A 123 6.82 -14.11 -8.82
C LEU A 123 8.16 -13.56 -9.32
N HIS A 124 8.29 -13.38 -10.63
CA HIS A 124 9.52 -12.93 -11.28
C HIS A 124 9.32 -11.53 -11.85
N PHE A 125 9.76 -10.50 -11.13
CA PHE A 125 9.67 -9.12 -11.58
C PHE A 125 10.95 -8.63 -12.25
N VAL A 126 10.78 -7.89 -13.36
CA VAL A 126 11.85 -7.15 -14.04
C VAL A 126 11.64 -5.66 -13.78
N ALA A 127 12.57 -5.04 -13.06
CA ALA A 127 12.51 -3.63 -12.72
C ALA A 127 13.07 -2.73 -13.83
N GLU A 128 12.36 -1.64 -14.07
CA GLU A 128 12.81 -0.55 -14.94
C GLU A 128 13.70 0.43 -14.15
N ARG A 129 14.47 1.22 -14.90
CA ARG A 129 15.42 2.20 -14.34
C ARG A 129 14.90 3.63 -14.35
N THR A 130 13.76 3.88 -14.98
CA THR A 130 13.16 5.22 -15.10
C THR A 130 12.56 5.65 -13.77
N ILE A 131 12.98 6.83 -13.28
CA ILE A 131 12.35 7.47 -12.13
C ILE A 131 10.98 8.00 -12.55
N LEU A 132 9.92 7.58 -11.85
CA LEU A 132 8.55 7.97 -12.17
C LEU A 132 8.06 9.19 -11.39
N GLY A 133 8.62 9.44 -10.21
CA GLY A 133 8.23 10.57 -9.37
C GLY A 133 8.63 10.39 -7.90
N PRO A 134 7.97 11.09 -6.98
CA PRO A 134 8.13 10.92 -5.52
C PRO A 134 7.87 9.48 -5.05
N PHE A 135 8.05 9.22 -3.77
CA PHE A 135 7.99 7.88 -3.19
C PHE A 135 6.57 7.50 -2.73
N TYR A 136 6.34 6.21 -2.48
CA TYR A 136 5.06 5.64 -2.04
C TYR A 136 3.91 5.82 -3.03
N PHE A 137 4.14 5.54 -4.30
CA PHE A 137 3.08 5.57 -5.31
C PHE A 137 1.90 4.68 -4.93
N ARG A 138 0.70 5.22 -5.12
CA ARG A 138 -0.58 4.51 -5.16
C ARG A 138 -1.31 4.91 -6.41
N VAL A 139 -1.32 4.01 -7.39
CA VAL A 139 -1.69 4.28 -8.77
C VAL A 139 -3.15 3.93 -9.01
N PHE A 140 -3.83 4.70 -9.86
CA PHE A 140 -5.17 4.41 -10.35
C PHE A 140 -5.38 4.99 -11.73
N THR A 141 -6.29 4.42 -12.52
CA THR A 141 -6.62 4.91 -13.87
C THR A 141 -7.94 5.66 -13.87
N HIS A 142 -8.03 6.76 -14.61
CA HIS A 142 -9.27 7.50 -14.82
C HIS A 142 -9.24 8.21 -16.18
N ASP A 143 -10.33 8.12 -16.94
CA ASP A 143 -10.52 8.78 -18.24
C ASP A 143 -9.31 8.67 -19.20
N GLY A 144 -8.82 7.44 -19.36
CA GLY A 144 -7.73 7.12 -20.27
C GLY A 144 -6.34 7.59 -19.82
N ALA A 145 -6.20 8.11 -18.60
CA ALA A 145 -4.93 8.50 -18.01
C ALA A 145 -4.64 7.74 -16.71
N TRP A 146 -3.36 7.75 -16.34
CA TRP A 146 -2.86 7.16 -15.11
C TRP A 146 -2.60 8.27 -14.09
N TYR A 147 -2.99 8.02 -12.85
CA TYR A 147 -2.80 8.94 -11.75
C TYR A 147 -2.09 8.22 -10.61
N ALA A 148 -1.38 8.98 -9.77
CA ALA A 148 -0.79 8.45 -8.56
C ALA A 148 -0.98 9.44 -7.41
N ILE A 149 -1.20 8.92 -6.20
CA ILE A 149 -0.96 9.67 -4.98
C ILE A 149 0.41 9.23 -4.45
N ALA A 150 1.28 10.19 -4.14
CA ALA A 150 2.62 9.93 -3.65
C ALA A 150 2.96 10.84 -2.47
N LYS A 151 3.93 10.43 -1.64
CA LYS A 151 4.41 11.24 -0.53
C LYS A 151 5.53 12.19 -0.98
N THR A 152 5.48 13.44 -0.53
CA THR A 152 6.53 14.44 -0.69
C THR A 152 7.16 14.84 0.65
N THR A 153 8.29 15.54 0.58
CA THR A 153 9.08 16.00 1.73
C THR A 153 8.87 17.48 2.08
N ASP A 154 8.17 18.26 1.26
CA ASP A 154 8.06 19.71 1.43
C ASP A 154 6.92 20.10 2.38
N ALA A 155 7.21 20.85 3.45
CA ALA A 155 6.27 21.22 4.52
C ALA A 155 5.00 21.95 4.02
N PRO A 156 3.79 21.63 4.52
CA PRO A 156 3.49 20.69 5.61
C PRO A 156 3.66 19.19 5.26
N GLY A 157 4.15 18.86 4.07
CA GLY A 157 4.45 17.49 3.64
C GLY A 157 3.17 16.71 3.39
N GLY A 158 3.28 15.60 2.66
CA GLY A 158 2.17 14.66 2.52
C GLY A 158 1.88 14.27 1.07
N GLY A 159 0.60 14.04 0.78
CA GLY A 159 0.14 13.43 -0.45
C GLY A 159 -0.05 14.44 -1.57
N VAL A 160 0.66 14.22 -2.68
CA VAL A 160 0.48 14.92 -3.95
C VAL A 160 -0.23 14.03 -4.95
N LEU A 161 -1.13 14.62 -5.74
CA LEU A 161 -1.68 14.02 -6.95
C LEU A 161 -0.73 14.21 -8.15
N LEU A 162 -0.49 13.12 -8.88
CA LEU A 162 0.37 13.07 -10.06
C LEU A 162 -0.40 12.47 -11.24
N ARG A 163 0.05 12.75 -12.48
CA ARG A 163 -0.57 12.21 -13.70
C ARG A 163 0.48 11.74 -14.72
N SER A 164 0.24 10.59 -15.34
CA SER A 164 0.98 10.03 -16.47
C SER A 164 0.02 9.66 -17.59
N PRO A 165 0.42 9.77 -18.88
CA PRO A 165 -0.42 9.33 -19.99
C PRO A 165 -0.67 7.82 -19.98
N ASP A 166 0.29 7.01 -19.52
CA ASP A 166 0.30 5.55 -19.73
C ASP A 166 0.77 4.74 -18.51
N GLY A 167 1.15 5.42 -17.41
CA GLY A 167 1.64 4.75 -16.21
C GLY A 167 3.06 4.21 -16.34
N VAL A 168 3.73 4.46 -17.47
CA VAL A 168 5.11 4.08 -17.78
C VAL A 168 5.99 5.32 -17.89
N ALA A 169 5.51 6.36 -18.56
CA ALA A 169 6.15 7.66 -18.61
C ALA A 169 6.16 8.30 -17.20
N PRO A 170 7.20 9.09 -16.87
CA PRO A 170 7.27 9.83 -15.61
C PRO A 170 6.00 10.65 -15.36
N PHE A 171 5.56 10.66 -14.11
CA PHE A 171 4.33 11.33 -13.73
C PHE A 171 4.58 12.83 -13.50
N THR A 172 3.77 13.66 -14.13
CA THR A 172 3.75 15.10 -13.92
C THR A 172 3.08 15.45 -12.61
N ARG A 173 3.71 16.37 -11.85
CA ARG A 173 3.20 16.86 -10.57
C ARG A 173 1.93 17.70 -10.74
N GLY A 174 0.94 17.47 -9.89
CA GLY A 174 -0.24 18.32 -9.72
C GLY A 174 -0.40 18.85 -8.31
N PRO A 175 -1.63 19.00 -7.80
CA PRO A 175 -1.89 19.63 -6.52
C PRO A 175 -1.49 18.74 -5.33
N ASP A 176 -1.08 19.38 -4.24
CA ASP A 176 -1.08 18.75 -2.92
C ASP A 176 -2.52 18.60 -2.42
N ILE A 177 -2.85 17.40 -1.94
CA ILE A 177 -4.24 17.02 -1.63
C ILE A 177 -4.42 16.43 -0.24
N LEU A 178 -3.34 15.95 0.41
CA LEU A 178 -3.42 15.24 1.69
C LEU A 178 -2.28 15.67 2.64
N PRO A 179 -2.44 16.74 3.43
CA PRO A 179 -1.39 17.19 4.33
C PRO A 179 -1.05 16.14 5.40
N HIS A 180 0.23 16.05 5.77
CA HIS A 180 0.79 15.10 6.76
C HIS A 180 0.61 13.60 6.43
N GLN A 181 0.11 13.27 5.25
CA GLN A 181 -0.08 11.89 4.82
C GLN A 181 1.23 11.09 4.85
N ARG A 182 1.18 9.88 5.44
CA ARG A 182 2.30 8.92 5.46
C ARG A 182 2.18 7.86 4.37
N HIS A 183 1.16 7.01 4.48
CA HIS A 183 0.85 5.95 3.50
C HIS A 183 -0.61 6.06 3.04
N VAL A 184 -0.90 5.65 1.82
CA VAL A 184 -2.23 5.74 1.19
C VAL A 184 -2.60 4.37 0.61
N ALA A 185 -3.89 4.14 0.43
CA ALA A 185 -4.46 3.21 -0.52
C ALA A 185 -5.67 3.86 -1.19
N VAL A 186 -5.93 3.48 -2.44
CA VAL A 186 -7.01 4.09 -3.23
C VAL A 186 -7.97 3.03 -3.77
N ARG A 187 -9.25 3.36 -3.76
CA ARG A 187 -10.30 2.59 -4.46
C ARG A 187 -11.09 3.53 -5.34
N LYS A 188 -11.02 3.32 -6.65
CA LYS A 188 -11.84 4.04 -7.62
C LYS A 188 -13.21 3.36 -7.77
N GLU A 189 -14.25 4.18 -7.80
CA GLU A 189 -15.65 3.80 -7.96
C GLU A 189 -16.30 4.79 -8.94
N GLY A 190 -16.36 4.46 -10.23
CA GLY A 190 -16.86 5.39 -11.24
C GLY A 190 -16.01 6.68 -11.29
N ASP A 191 -16.65 7.82 -11.04
CA ASP A 191 -16.06 9.17 -10.98
C ASP A 191 -15.66 9.58 -9.55
N ARG A 192 -15.61 8.64 -8.60
CA ARG A 192 -15.20 8.88 -7.21
C ARG A 192 -13.97 8.06 -6.84
N LEU A 193 -13.10 8.65 -6.03
CA LEU A 193 -11.98 7.97 -5.39
C LEU A 193 -12.19 7.94 -3.88
N ARG A 194 -12.15 6.76 -3.28
CA ARG A 194 -11.94 6.60 -1.83
C ARG A 194 -10.45 6.51 -1.57
N ILE A 195 -9.96 7.30 -0.63
CA ILE A 195 -8.55 7.42 -0.28
C ILE A 195 -8.44 7.06 1.19
N PHE A 196 -7.86 5.89 1.47
CA PHE A 196 -7.53 5.44 2.82
C PHE A 196 -6.11 5.87 3.14
N TYR A 197 -5.85 6.45 4.30
CA TYR A 197 -4.50 6.93 4.62
C TYR A 197 -4.28 7.04 6.13
N SER A 198 -3.01 7.06 6.52
CA SER A 198 -2.59 7.49 7.87
C SER A 198 -1.84 8.82 7.76
N ARG A 199 -1.77 9.54 8.88
CA ARG A 199 -0.99 10.78 8.99
C ARG A 199 0.13 10.61 10.01
N GLY A 200 1.34 11.02 9.63
CA GLY A 200 2.41 11.13 10.61
C GLY A 200 2.08 12.20 11.65
N GLU A 201 2.57 12.01 12.88
CA GLU A 201 2.40 12.93 14.00
C GLU A 201 1.00 12.97 14.62
N ASP A 202 0.04 12.22 14.08
CA ASP A 202 -1.25 11.95 14.74
C ASP A 202 -1.04 11.16 16.05
N CYS A 203 -1.98 11.29 17.00
CA CYS A 203 -1.90 10.74 18.35
C CYS A 203 -3.22 10.07 18.78
N PRO A 204 -3.33 8.72 18.75
CA PRO A 204 -2.44 7.82 18.04
C PRO A 204 -2.58 7.95 16.51
N GLU A 205 -1.57 7.49 15.77
CA GLU A 205 -1.69 7.33 14.32
C GLU A 205 -2.70 6.21 14.01
N ARG A 206 -3.62 6.49 13.10
CA ARG A 206 -4.82 5.71 12.82
C ARG A 206 -5.17 5.79 11.33
N ILE A 207 -6.07 4.93 10.86
CA ILE A 207 -6.51 4.91 9.46
C ILE A 207 -7.72 5.83 9.29
N LEU A 208 -7.59 6.78 8.37
CA LEU A 208 -8.60 7.72 7.92
C LEU A 208 -9.07 7.35 6.50
N MET A 209 -10.25 7.83 6.11
CA MET A 209 -10.70 7.78 4.72
C MET A 209 -11.34 9.10 4.29
N SER A 210 -10.94 9.59 3.14
CA SER A 210 -11.57 10.71 2.45
C SER A 210 -12.09 10.28 1.09
N THR A 211 -13.18 10.90 0.65
CA THR A 211 -13.65 10.78 -0.74
C THR A 211 -13.25 11.97 -1.59
N MET A 212 -12.91 11.74 -2.86
CA MET A 212 -12.58 12.79 -3.83
C MET A 212 -13.35 12.55 -5.12
N ALA A 213 -13.98 13.60 -5.66
CA ALA A 213 -14.58 13.55 -6.99
C ALA A 213 -13.48 13.65 -8.06
N LEU A 214 -13.62 12.87 -9.12
CA LEU A 214 -12.70 12.82 -10.27
C LEU A 214 -13.28 13.57 -11.49
N THR A 215 -14.10 14.59 -11.28
CA THR A 215 -14.77 15.30 -12.37
C THR A 215 -14.07 16.62 -12.71
N GLY A 216 -14.07 17.00 -13.99
CA GLY A 216 -13.47 18.25 -14.46
C GLY A 216 -11.94 18.28 -14.40
N ASP A 217 -11.38 19.48 -14.22
CA ASP A 217 -9.92 19.68 -14.19
C ASP A 217 -9.29 19.05 -12.94
N TRP A 218 -8.41 18.08 -13.17
CA TRP A 218 -7.74 17.33 -12.12
C TRP A 218 -6.86 18.17 -11.19
N HIS A 219 -6.42 19.36 -11.61
CA HIS A 219 -5.71 20.29 -10.73
C HIS A 219 -6.59 20.84 -9.60
N ARG A 220 -7.93 20.73 -9.75
CA ARG A 220 -8.93 21.20 -8.79
C ARG A 220 -9.53 20.08 -7.94
N TRP A 221 -9.19 18.82 -8.19
CA TRP A 221 -9.68 17.70 -7.38
C TRP A 221 -9.17 17.84 -5.95
N ARG A 222 -10.08 17.76 -4.97
CA ARG A 222 -9.77 17.85 -3.54
C ARG A 222 -10.54 16.77 -2.78
N PRO A 223 -9.88 16.05 -1.86
CA PRO A 223 -10.56 15.17 -0.92
C PRO A 223 -11.50 15.99 -0.02
N ARG A 224 -12.60 15.38 0.37
CA ARG A 224 -13.46 15.85 1.47
C ARG A 224 -12.77 15.63 2.82
N ASP A 225 -13.32 16.24 3.87
CA ASP A 225 -12.89 15.98 5.24
C ASP A 225 -12.90 14.47 5.53
N PRO A 226 -11.87 13.96 6.22
CA PRO A 226 -11.76 12.54 6.49
C PRO A 226 -12.73 12.07 7.56
N GLU A 227 -13.21 10.83 7.40
CA GLU A 227 -13.77 10.04 8.48
C GLU A 227 -12.68 9.12 9.07
N GLU A 228 -12.79 8.84 10.37
CA GLU A 228 -11.97 7.82 11.01
C GLU A 228 -12.50 6.43 10.65
N ILE A 229 -11.60 5.56 10.19
CA ILE A 229 -11.92 4.17 9.87
C ILE A 229 -11.49 3.28 11.00
N LEU A 230 -10.21 3.30 11.38
CA LEU A 230 -9.68 2.30 12.30
C LEU A 230 -8.68 2.95 13.24
N ALA A 231 -8.89 2.77 14.54
CA ALA A 231 -7.95 3.13 15.59
C ALA A 231 -7.37 1.86 16.24
N PRO A 232 -6.15 1.92 16.81
CA PRO A 232 -5.54 0.78 17.47
C PRO A 232 -6.27 0.46 18.79
N GLU A 233 -6.81 -0.76 18.87
CA GLU A 233 -7.67 -1.22 19.98
C GLU A 233 -7.20 -2.55 20.57
N THR A 234 -6.69 -3.46 19.75
CA THR A 234 -6.29 -4.82 20.15
C THR A 234 -4.81 -4.93 20.50
N ASP A 235 -4.41 -6.01 21.15
CA ASP A 235 -3.00 -6.23 21.54
C ASP A 235 -2.05 -6.28 20.34
N TYR A 236 -2.45 -6.93 19.24
CA TYR A 236 -1.65 -6.99 18.01
C TYR A 236 -1.58 -5.64 17.27
N GLU A 237 -2.47 -4.70 17.58
CA GLU A 237 -2.42 -3.31 17.11
C GLU A 237 -1.65 -2.38 18.06
N GLY A 238 -1.21 -2.88 19.22
CA GLY A 238 -0.60 -2.07 20.27
C GLY A 238 -1.63 -1.26 21.07
N GLY A 239 -2.91 -1.68 21.12
CA GLY A 239 -4.00 -0.97 21.80
C GLY A 239 -3.75 -0.72 23.29
N ALA A 240 -3.02 -1.61 23.95
CA ALA A 240 -2.61 -1.46 25.35
C ALA A 240 -1.36 -0.57 25.57
N LEU A 241 -0.66 -0.18 24.49
CA LEU A 241 0.54 0.66 24.58
C LEU A 241 0.17 2.14 24.80
N PRO A 242 1.10 2.96 25.31
CA PRO A 242 0.83 4.38 25.56
C PRO A 242 0.38 5.14 24.32
N VAL A 243 -0.65 5.97 24.47
CA VAL A 243 -1.09 6.93 23.44
C VAL A 243 -0.03 8.02 23.31
N ARG A 244 0.63 8.10 22.15
CA ARG A 244 1.68 9.09 21.84
C ARG A 244 1.56 9.55 20.38
N PRO A 245 2.02 10.77 20.07
CA PRO A 245 2.16 11.20 18.68
C PRO A 245 3.17 10.32 17.95
N SER A 246 2.85 9.90 16.72
CA SER A 246 3.80 9.17 15.89
C SER A 246 4.90 10.10 15.35
N ARG A 247 5.90 9.53 14.68
CA ARG A 247 6.97 10.28 13.99
C ARG A 247 7.13 9.78 12.57
N PHE A 248 7.47 10.66 11.64
CA PHE A 248 7.87 10.22 10.30
C PHE A 248 9.12 9.33 10.34
N GLY A 249 9.15 8.34 9.45
CA GLY A 249 10.22 7.33 9.39
C GLY A 249 9.83 5.97 9.97
N ALA A 250 10.82 5.09 10.02
CA ALA A 250 10.70 3.71 10.49
C ALA A 250 10.39 3.63 11.98
N ILE A 251 9.73 2.54 12.38
CA ILE A 251 9.62 2.16 13.78
C ILE A 251 9.95 0.67 13.92
N HIS A 252 10.86 0.35 14.83
CA HIS A 252 11.32 -1.03 15.07
C HIS A 252 10.83 -1.61 16.40
N ALA A 253 10.03 -0.84 17.14
CA ALA A 253 9.38 -1.25 18.37
C ALA A 253 7.86 -1.16 18.21
N PRO A 254 7.09 -2.02 18.90
CA PRO A 254 5.64 -1.88 18.93
C PRO A 254 5.22 -0.50 19.46
N ALA A 255 4.21 0.10 18.82
CA ALA A 255 3.59 1.36 19.24
C ALA A 255 2.09 1.31 19.00
N ARG A 256 1.31 2.14 19.71
CA ARG A 256 -0.13 2.25 19.49
C ARG A 256 -0.41 3.03 18.21
N GLU A 257 -0.15 2.43 17.06
CA GLU A 257 -0.17 3.07 15.74
C GLU A 257 -0.62 2.10 14.65
N LEU A 258 -1.51 2.55 13.77
CA LEU A 258 -1.89 1.85 12.54
C LEU A 258 -1.37 2.59 11.33
N ARG A 259 -0.73 1.90 10.40
CA ARG A 259 -0.12 2.51 9.21
C ARG A 259 -0.42 1.70 7.95
N ASP A 260 0.14 2.16 6.82
CA ASP A 260 0.24 1.40 5.57
C ASP A 260 -1.07 0.72 5.10
N PRO A 261 -2.17 1.48 4.91
CA PRO A 261 -3.40 0.89 4.42
C PRO A 261 -3.20 0.31 3.02
N ALA A 262 -3.95 -0.75 2.72
CA ALA A 262 -4.12 -1.36 1.41
C ALA A 262 -5.55 -1.87 1.27
N VAL A 263 -6.16 -1.67 0.10
CA VAL A 263 -7.55 -2.06 -0.13
C VAL A 263 -7.65 -3.10 -1.22
N PHE A 264 -8.50 -4.09 -1.00
CA PHE A 264 -8.80 -5.13 -1.96
C PHE A 264 -10.32 -5.32 -2.01
N ALA A 265 -10.88 -5.47 -3.20
CA ALA A 265 -12.31 -5.69 -3.36
C ALA A 265 -12.55 -6.80 -4.37
N GLU A 266 -13.43 -7.72 -4.00
CA GLU A 266 -13.80 -8.89 -4.79
C GLU A 266 -15.22 -9.29 -4.43
N ASP A 267 -16.02 -9.69 -5.43
CA ASP A 267 -17.38 -10.21 -5.23
C ASP A 267 -18.29 -9.31 -4.37
N GLY A 268 -18.17 -7.99 -4.55
CA GLY A 268 -18.95 -6.99 -3.80
C GLY A 268 -18.48 -6.75 -2.36
N ARG A 269 -17.46 -7.46 -1.89
CA ARG A 269 -16.83 -7.29 -0.58
C ARG A 269 -15.64 -6.34 -0.69
N LEU A 270 -15.40 -5.58 0.37
CA LEU A 270 -14.27 -4.66 0.48
C LEU A 270 -13.46 -5.00 1.73
N TYR A 271 -12.17 -5.18 1.54
CA TYR A 271 -11.22 -5.50 2.59
C TYR A 271 -10.17 -4.41 2.72
N LEU A 272 -9.81 -4.12 3.97
CA LEU A 272 -8.73 -3.22 4.34
C LEU A 272 -7.65 -4.02 5.03
N PHE A 273 -6.45 -4.00 4.47
CA PHE A 273 -5.22 -4.43 5.10
C PHE A 273 -4.47 -3.22 5.62
N TYR A 274 -3.74 -3.39 6.72
CA TYR A 274 -3.00 -2.30 7.35
C TYR A 274 -1.89 -2.89 8.23
N THR A 275 -0.88 -2.09 8.56
CA THR A 275 0.11 -2.50 9.56
C THR A 275 -0.36 -2.18 10.96
N GLY A 276 -0.20 -3.15 11.86
CA GLY A 276 -0.52 -3.03 13.27
C GLY A 276 0.72 -2.82 14.15
N ALA A 277 0.49 -2.22 15.31
CA ALA A 277 1.51 -1.93 16.31
C ALA A 277 2.74 -1.21 15.73
N GLY A 278 2.52 -0.19 14.90
CA GLY A 278 3.54 0.46 14.09
C GLY A 278 3.82 -0.30 12.80
N GLU A 279 4.98 -0.96 12.72
CA GLU A 279 5.43 -1.76 11.56
C GLU A 279 5.70 -3.21 11.98
N SER A 280 4.90 -3.75 12.92
CA SER A 280 5.17 -5.04 13.57
C SER A 280 4.48 -6.23 12.90
N ASN A 281 3.37 -5.99 12.19
CA ASN A 281 2.55 -7.01 11.54
C ASN A 281 1.65 -6.40 10.45
N ILE A 282 1.01 -7.24 9.64
CA ILE A 282 -0.13 -6.88 8.79
C ILE A 282 -1.38 -7.53 9.34
N CYS A 283 -2.44 -6.73 9.44
CA CYS A 283 -3.78 -7.13 9.83
C CYS A 283 -4.77 -6.90 8.67
N GLY A 284 -5.94 -7.53 8.77
CA GLY A 284 -7.05 -7.39 7.83
C GLY A 284 -8.38 -7.07 8.53
N ALA A 285 -9.25 -6.35 7.84
CA ALA A 285 -10.62 -6.09 8.23
C ALA A 285 -11.54 -6.05 7.01
N GLU A 286 -12.79 -6.47 7.17
CA GLU A 286 -13.85 -6.27 6.18
C GLU A 286 -14.58 -4.95 6.45
N LEU A 287 -14.79 -4.19 5.38
CA LEU A 287 -15.49 -2.91 5.36
C LEU A 287 -16.89 -3.11 4.80
N LEU A 288 -17.87 -3.20 5.70
CA LEU A 288 -19.26 -3.44 5.36
C LEU A 288 -20.02 -2.12 5.15
N PRO A 289 -20.95 -2.06 4.18
CA PRO A 289 -21.89 -0.96 4.09
C PRO A 289 -22.59 -0.73 5.45
N ALA A 290 -22.90 0.52 5.78
CA ALA A 290 -23.78 0.77 6.91
C ALA A 290 -25.13 0.10 6.60
N SER A 291 -25.66 -0.68 7.53
CA SER A 291 -27.02 -1.20 7.44
C SER A 291 -27.97 0.00 7.24
N VAL A 292 -28.80 -0.06 6.19
CA VAL A 292 -29.92 0.87 6.01
C VAL A 292 -31.03 0.50 6.98
#